data_AF-A0A942EZL6-F1
#
_entry.id   AF-A0A942EZL6-F1
#
_cell.length_a   1.000
_cell.length_b   1.000
_cell.length_c   1.000
_cell.angle_alpha   90.00
_cell.angle_beta   90.00
_cell.angle_gamma   90.00
#
_symmetry.space_group_name_H-M   'P 1'
#
loop_
_entity.id
_entity.type
_entity.pdbx_description
1 polymer ?
#
loop_
_entity_poly.entity_id
_entity_poly.type
_entity_poly.pdbx_seq_one_letter_code
_entity_poly.pdbx_strand_id
1 'polypeptide(L)' 'MAALLRNPRRGFPYNIAKISNEVEPEVTWSRYPGVDAGKLWIPSEEYSTDDANEIKEKSEKVIKIANDFISWWFRL' A
#
# COMPACT_ATOMS: atom_id res chain seq x y z
N MET A 1 -27.02 10.95 -3.22
CA MET A 1 -26.08 10.67 -4.34
C MET A 1 -25.37 11.92 -4.90
N ALA A 2 -26.00 13.11 -4.96
CA ALA A 2 -25.43 14.28 -5.65
C ALA A 2 -24.33 15.07 -4.89
N ALA A 3 -24.09 14.79 -3.61
CA ALA A 3 -23.09 15.53 -2.80
C ALA A 3 -21.65 15.01 -2.96
N LEU A 4 -21.45 13.74 -3.33
CA LEU A 4 -20.12 13.13 -3.50
C LEU A 4 -19.36 13.65 -4.72
N LEU A 5 -20.07 14.21 -5.70
CA LEU A 5 -19.50 14.65 -6.97
C LEU A 5 -18.95 16.09 -6.95
N ARG A 6 -19.10 16.86 -5.86
CA ARG A 6 -18.65 18.27 -5.80
C ARG A 6 -17.36 18.50 -5.00
N ASN A 7 -16.73 17.44 -4.49
CA ASN A 7 -15.54 17.58 -3.63
C ASN A 7 -14.25 17.43 -4.47
N PRO A 8 -13.31 18.39 -4.46
CA PRO A 8 -12.06 18.37 -5.24
C PRO A 8 -11.10 17.18 -4.95
N ARG A 9 -11.44 16.28 -4.02
CA ARG A 9 -10.61 15.14 -3.59
C ARG A 9 -10.86 13.83 -4.37
N ARG A 10 -11.34 13.88 -5.61
CA ARG A 10 -11.60 12.68 -6.45
C ARG A 10 -10.38 11.78 -6.72
N GLY A 11 -9.15 12.22 -6.42
CA GLY A 11 -7.94 11.40 -6.51
C GLY A 11 -7.67 10.49 -5.28
N PHE A 12 -8.47 10.59 -4.23
CA PHE A 12 -8.23 9.89 -2.96
C PHE A 12 -8.23 8.35 -3.07
N PRO A 13 -9.27 7.69 -3.64
CA PRO A 13 -9.31 6.23 -3.71
C PRO A 13 -8.28 5.67 -4.70
N TYR A 14 -8.00 6.44 -5.76
CA TYR A 14 -7.06 6.04 -6.80
C TYR A 14 -5.63 5.89 -6.26
N ASN A 15 -5.16 6.84 -5.43
CA ASN A 15 -3.83 6.78 -4.86
C ASN A 15 -3.66 5.59 -3.90
N ILE A 16 -4.68 5.27 -3.09
CA ILE A 16 -4.66 4.10 -2.21
C ILE A 16 -4.66 2.81 -3.04
N ALA A 17 -5.54 2.72 -4.04
CA ALA A 17 -5.61 1.55 -4.92
C ALA A 17 -4.28 1.29 -5.63
N LYS A 18 -3.60 2.35 -6.10
CA LYS A 18 -2.27 2.24 -6.69
C LYS A 18 -1.26 1.68 -5.69
N ILE A 19 -1.17 2.25 -4.48
CA ILE A 19 -0.25 1.76 -3.44
C ILE A 19 -0.57 0.31 -3.06
N SER A 20 -1.85 -0.05 -2.97
CA SER A 20 -2.28 -1.42 -2.66
C SER A 20 -1.75 -2.42 -3.69
N ASN A 21 -1.89 -2.12 -4.98
CA ASN A 21 -1.37 -2.99 -6.06
C ASN A 21 0.16 -3.14 -6.02
N GLU A 22 0.88 -2.13 -5.53
CA GLU A 22 2.34 -2.19 -5.38
C GLU A 22 2.77 -3.01 -4.14
N VAL A 23 2.01 -2.96 -3.04
CA VAL A 23 2.38 -3.61 -1.77
C VAL A 23 1.88 -5.05 -1.67
N GLU A 24 0.75 -5.38 -2.32
CA GLU A 24 0.12 -6.72 -2.22
C GLU A 24 1.04 -7.90 -2.59
N PRO A 25 1.90 -7.83 -3.63
CA PRO A 25 2.86 -8.89 -3.92
C PRO A 25 3.81 -9.15 -2.74
N GLU A 26 4.31 -8.08 -2.11
CA GLU A 26 5.32 -8.16 -1.05
C GLU A 26 4.81 -8.92 0.19
N VAL A 27 3.50 -8.93 0.45
CA VAL A 27 2.89 -9.69 1.55
C VAL A 27 3.01 -11.21 1.36
N THR A 28 3.04 -11.66 0.12
CA THR A 28 3.17 -13.08 -0.23
C THR A 28 4.62 -13.48 -0.31
N TRP A 29 5.43 -12.69 -1.02
CA TRP A 29 6.82 -13.03 -1.29
C TRP A 29 7.66 -12.98 0.00
N SER A 30 7.50 -11.97 0.86
CA SER A 30 8.32 -11.80 2.08
C SER A 30 8.37 -12.96 3.10
N ARG A 31 7.58 -14.03 2.95
CA ARG A 31 7.40 -15.06 4.00
C ARG A 31 7.93 -16.45 3.66
N TYR A 32 7.87 -16.86 2.40
CA TYR A 32 8.13 -18.25 2.04
C TYR A 32 9.13 -18.32 0.89
N PRO A 33 10.18 -19.16 1.00
CA PRO A 33 11.05 -19.44 -0.12
C PRO A 33 10.26 -19.94 -1.34
N GLY A 34 10.73 -19.55 -2.52
CA GLY A 34 10.09 -19.87 -3.80
C GLY A 34 11.12 -20.29 -4.84
N VAL A 35 10.64 -20.56 -6.05
CA VAL A 35 11.50 -20.73 -7.23
C VAL A 35 11.14 -19.65 -8.22
N ASP A 36 12.11 -18.81 -8.55
CA ASP A 36 11.99 -17.79 -9.59
C ASP A 36 13.08 -17.98 -10.65
N ALA A 37 12.69 -17.98 -11.92
CA ALA A 37 13.57 -18.23 -13.07
C ALA A 37 14.52 -19.44 -12.92
N GLY A 38 14.06 -20.51 -12.25
CA GLY A 38 14.85 -21.73 -12.02
C GLY A 38 15.91 -21.61 -10.90
N LYS A 39 15.88 -20.54 -10.10
CA LYS A 39 16.72 -20.34 -8.93
C LYS A 39 15.88 -20.36 -7.66
N LEU A 40 16.50 -20.81 -6.57
CA LEU A 40 15.91 -20.72 -5.24
C LEU A 40 15.85 -19.24 -4.84
N TRP A 41 14.66 -18.78 -4.50
CA TRP A 41 14.41 -17.43 -4.03
C TRP A 41 14.16 -17.49 -2.52
N ILE A 42 14.99 -16.81 -1.72
CA ILE A 42 14.92 -16.85 -0.25
C ILE A 42 14.64 -15.43 0.26
N PRO A 43 13.46 -15.15 0.84
CA PRO A 43 13.07 -13.77 1.16
C PRO A 43 14.08 -13.01 2.03
N SER A 44 14.67 -13.67 3.03
CA SER A 44 15.66 -13.03 3.92
C SER A 44 16.98 -12.64 3.25
N GLU A 45 17.26 -13.17 2.06
CA GLU A 45 18.44 -12.86 1.26
C GLU A 45 18.14 -11.81 0.18
N GLU A 46 16.86 -11.69 -0.21
CA GLU A 46 16.40 -10.88 -1.34
C GLU A 46 15.89 -9.49 -0.90
N TYR A 47 15.35 -9.37 0.32
CA TYR A 47 14.92 -8.09 0.87
C TYR A 47 16.01 -7.38 1.66
N SER A 48 16.19 -6.11 1.35
CA SER A 48 17.03 -5.18 2.11
C SER A 48 16.24 -4.36 3.11
N THR A 49 16.97 -3.66 4.00
CA THR A 49 16.38 -2.64 4.89
C THR A 49 15.71 -1.51 4.11
N ASP A 50 16.24 -1.17 2.93
CA ASP A 50 15.69 -0.08 2.11
C ASP A 50 14.33 -0.46 1.51
N ASP A 51 14.17 -1.71 1.07
CA ASP A 51 12.88 -2.23 0.61
C ASP A 51 11.83 -2.17 1.73
N ALA A 52 12.22 -2.57 2.95
CA ALA A 52 11.35 -2.49 4.12
C ALA A 52 10.94 -1.04 4.44
N ASN A 53 11.87 -0.09 4.32
CA ASN A 53 11.59 1.33 4.53
C ASN A 53 10.64 1.88 3.46
N GLU A 54 10.81 1.51 2.19
CA GLU A 54 9.91 1.95 1.11
C GLU A 54 8.47 1.49 1.37
N ILE A 55 8.27 0.21 1.72
CA ILE A 55 6.94 -0.34 2.00
C ILE A 55 6.33 0.29 3.26
N LYS A 56 7.16 0.59 4.26
CA LYS A 56 6.73 1.31 5.47
C LYS A 56 6.20 2.71 5.11
N GLU A 57 6.94 3.51 4.34
CA GLU A 57 6.52 4.86 3.95
C GLU A 57 5.21 4.85 3.14
N LYS A 58 5.07 3.89 2.22
CA LYS A 58 3.82 3.67 1.48
C LYS A 58 2.64 3.35 2.41
N SER A 59 2.87 2.49 3.40
CA SER A 59 1.86 2.10 4.38
C SER A 59 1.45 3.26 5.29
N GLU A 60 2.40 4.03 5.79
CA GLU A 60 2.16 5.24 6.60
C GLU A 60 1.33 6.27 5.84
N LYS A 61 1.64 6.46 4.55
CA LYS A 61 0.86 7.34 3.67
C LYS A 61 -0.59 6.85 3.52
N VAL A 62 -0.81 5.56 3.34
CA VAL A 62 -2.17 4.98 3.27
C VAL A 62 -2.93 5.17 4.58
N ILE A 63 -2.29 4.92 5.73
CA ILE A 63 -2.90 5.11 7.06
C ILE A 63 -3.32 6.56 7.25
N LYS A 64 -2.43 7.52 6.96
CA LYS A 64 -2.75 8.95 7.05
C LYS A 64 -3.97 9.31 6.20
N ILE A 65 -3.96 8.87 4.95
CA ILE A 65 -5.04 9.09 3.99
C ILE A 65 -6.36 8.48 4.53
N ALA A 66 -6.34 7.23 5.01
CA ALA A 66 -7.51 6.58 5.59
C ALA A 66 -8.06 7.34 6.81
N ASN A 67 -7.19 7.80 7.71
CA ASN A 67 -7.58 8.60 8.87
C ASN A 67 -8.20 9.94 8.45
N ASP A 68 -7.58 10.67 7.52
CA ASP A 68 -8.11 11.93 7.00
C ASP A 68 -9.52 11.76 6.40
N PHE A 69 -9.78 10.63 5.74
CA PHE A 69 -11.09 10.30 5.20
C PHE A 69 -12.10 9.99 6.29
N ILE A 70 -11.74 9.17 7.29
CA ILE A 70 -12.61 8.84 8.41
C ILE A 70 -13.00 10.11 9.17
N SER A 71 -12.03 10.96 9.51
CA SER A 71 -12.29 12.25 10.17
C SER A 71 -13.22 13.13 9.35
N TRP A 72 -12.99 13.23 8.03
CA TRP A 72 -13.89 13.98 7.16
C TRP A 72 -15.31 13.38 7.09
N TRP A 73 -15.42 12.06 6.96
CA TRP A 73 -16.69 11.36 6.76
C TRP A 73 -17.57 11.45 8.00
N PHE A 74 -16.99 11.21 9.17
CA PHE A 74 -17.69 11.17 10.45
C PHE A 74 -17.65 12.50 11.19
N ARG A 75 -16.94 13.51 10.67
CA ARG A 75 -16.73 14.82 11.30
C ARG A 75 -16.14 14.69 12.71
N LEU A 76 -15.17 13.78 12.86
CA LEU A 76 -14.38 13.59 14.08
C LEU A 76 -13.28 14.64 14.20
#